data_AF-A0A0A9HAT8-F1
#
_entry.id   AF-A0A0A9HAT8-F1
#
_cell.length_a   1.000
_cell.length_b   1.000
_cell.length_c   1.000
_cell.angle_alpha   90.00
_cell.angle_beta   90.00
_cell.angle_gamma   90.00
#
_symmetry.space_group_name_H-M   'P 1'
#
loop_
_entity.id
_entity.type
_entity.pdbx_description
1 polymer ?
#
loop_
_entity_poly.entity_id
_entity_poly.type
_entity_poly.pdbx_seq_one_letter_code
_entity_poly.pdbx_strand_id
1 'polypeptide(L)' 'MRWLLVQLTDLVMDNGSDYLGIPLDAKQDLLLGLHEATAIEVPDDWEGATRMQIMKQLASSWRIDLQQLTN' A
#
# COMPACT_ATOMS: atom_id res chain seq x y z
N MET A 1 -11.66 5.56 -2.54
CA MET A 1 -10.37 4.84 -2.68
C MET A 1 -9.98 3.96 -1.47
N ARG A 2 -10.76 3.88 -0.39
CA ARG A 2 -10.39 3.14 0.84
C ARG A 2 -10.32 1.61 0.66
N TRP A 3 -11.29 1.04 -0.07
CA TRP A 3 -11.38 -0.42 -0.28
C TRP A 3 -10.30 -0.97 -1.20
N LEU A 4 -9.82 -0.17 -2.16
CA LEU A 4 -8.79 -0.62 -3.10
C LEU A 4 -7.49 -1.00 -2.37
N LEU A 5 -7.06 -0.19 -1.40
CA LEU A 5 -5.83 -0.44 -0.64
C LEU A 5 -5.98 -1.68 0.27
N VAL A 6 -7.12 -1.81 0.97
CA VAL A 6 -7.40 -2.98 1.83
C VAL A 6 -7.40 -4.25 1.00
N GLN A 7 -8.13 -4.26 -0.11
CA GLN A 7 -8.18 -5.43 -0.98
C GLN A 7 -6.83 -5.76 -1.61
N LEU A 8 -6.09 -4.77 -2.09
CA LEU A 8 -4.77 -5.03 -2.67
C LEU A 8 -3.84 -5.65 -1.64
N THR A 9 -3.93 -5.18 -0.39
CA THR A 9 -3.14 -5.70 0.73
C THR A 9 -3.55 -7.13 1.07
N ASP A 10 -4.84 -7.38 1.20
CA ASP A 10 -5.36 -8.71 1.50
C ASP A 10 -4.97 -9.71 0.40
N LEU A 11 -5.14 -9.32 -0.86
CA LEU A 11 -4.80 -10.12 -2.03
C LEU A 11 -3.31 -10.43 -2.10
N VAL A 12 -2.44 -9.45 -1.83
CA VAL A 12 -0.98 -9.61 -1.80
C VAL A 12 -0.53 -10.43 -0.59
N MET A 13 -1.22 -10.34 0.55
CA MET A 13 -0.91 -11.17 1.72
C MET A 13 -1.37 -12.61 1.52
N ASP A 14 -2.53 -12.82 0.90
CA ASP A 14 -3.12 -14.14 0.66
C ASP A 14 -2.43 -14.87 -0.50
N ASN A 15 -2.14 -14.17 -1.59
CA ASN A 15 -1.59 -14.77 -2.82
C ASN A 15 -0.08 -14.53 -2.99
N GLY A 16 0.52 -13.69 -2.14
CA GLY A 16 1.93 -13.36 -2.18
C GLY A 16 2.27 -12.10 -2.98
N SER A 17 3.48 -11.61 -2.74
CA SER A 17 4.01 -10.37 -3.33
C SER A 17 4.15 -10.39 -4.84
N ASP A 18 4.16 -11.56 -5.45
CA ASP A 18 4.25 -11.75 -6.90
C ASP A 18 2.87 -11.83 -7.59
N TYR A 19 1.77 -11.84 -6.83
CA TYR A 19 0.42 -12.05 -7.38
C TYR A 19 0.03 -11.05 -8.47
N LEU A 20 0.43 -9.79 -8.31
CA LEU A 20 0.13 -8.75 -9.30
C LEU A 20 0.93 -8.94 -10.60
N GLY A 21 1.99 -9.76 -10.61
CA GLY A 21 2.86 -9.97 -11.76
C GLY A 21 3.58 -8.71 -12.25
N ILE A 22 3.55 -7.63 -11.46
CA ILE A 22 4.15 -6.35 -11.82
C ILE A 22 5.60 -6.26 -11.30
N PRO A 23 6.48 -5.56 -12.04
CA PRO A 23 7.86 -5.33 -11.60
C PRO A 23 7.91 -4.49 -10.33
N LEU A 24 9.03 -4.57 -9.60
CA LEU A 24 9.23 -3.86 -8.33
C LEU A 24 9.10 -2.33 -8.47
N ASP A 25 9.57 -1.75 -9.58
CA ASP A 25 9.37 -0.33 -9.91
C ASP A 25 7.89 0.04 -9.95
N ALA A 26 7.05 -0.76 -10.60
CA ALA A 26 5.61 -0.50 -10.66
C ALA A 26 4.95 -0.63 -9.28
N LYS A 27 5.45 -1.52 -8.41
CA LYS A 27 4.99 -1.63 -7.01
C LYS A 27 5.34 -0.39 -6.20
N GLN A 28 6.55 0.15 -6.40
CA GLN A 28 7.01 1.39 -5.77
C GLN A 28 6.16 2.58 -6.22
N ASP A 29 5.96 2.73 -7.53
CA ASP A 29 5.14 3.78 -8.12
C ASP A 29 3.69 3.72 -7.62
N LEU A 30 3.13 2.49 -7.52
CA LEU A 30 1.79 2.28 -6.99
C LEU A 30 1.68 2.65 -5.50
N LEU A 31 2.66 2.28 -4.67
CA LEU A 31 2.73 2.67 -3.26
C LEU A 31 2.84 4.19 -3.09
N LEU A 32 3.66 4.84 -3.93
CA LEU A 32 3.84 6.29 -3.92
C LEU A 32 2.54 7.00 -4.35
N GLY A 33 1.95 6.59 -5.47
CA GLY A 33 0.67 7.13 -5.94
C GLY A 33 -0.46 6.91 -4.95
N LEU A 34 -0.47 5.78 -4.23
CA LEU A 34 -1.36 5.57 -3.10
C LEU A 34 -1.08 6.54 -1.97
N HIS A 35 0.18 6.75 -1.58
CA HIS A 35 0.56 7.72 -0.55
C HIS A 35 0.11 9.15 -0.91
N GLU A 36 0.35 9.59 -2.14
CA GLU A 36 -0.03 10.92 -2.63
C GLU A 36 -1.55 11.10 -2.76
N ALA A 37 -2.25 10.15 -3.39
CA ALA A 37 -3.70 10.19 -3.53
C ALA A 37 -4.42 10.14 -2.17
N THR A 38 -3.78 9.52 -1.17
CA THR A 38 -4.33 9.42 0.18
C THR A 38 -3.99 10.62 1.07
N ALA A 39 -2.90 11.34 0.81
CA ALA A 39 -2.55 12.56 1.53
C ALA A 39 -3.63 13.66 1.41
N ILE A 40 -4.42 13.63 0.33
CA ILE A 40 -5.39 14.68 0.00
C ILE A 40 -6.76 14.46 0.71
N GLU A 41 -7.12 13.24 1.06
CA GLU A 41 -8.42 12.93 1.68
C GLU A 41 -8.26 11.91 2.81
N VAL A 42 -8.23 12.37 4.06
CA VAL A 42 -8.34 11.50 5.25
C VAL A 42 -9.70 11.76 5.89
N PRO A 43 -10.70 10.89 5.73
CA PRO A 43 -11.82 10.87 6.67
C PRO A 43 -11.29 10.29 7.98
N ASP A 44 -11.38 11.08 9.05
CA ASP A 44 -10.94 10.81 10.42
C ASP A 44 -11.49 9.48 11.01
N ASP A 45 -12.55 8.96 10.40
CA ASP A 45 -13.32 7.79 10.82
C ASP A 45 -12.73 6.47 10.27
N TRP A 46 -11.52 6.11 10.70
CA TRP A 46 -10.92 4.78 10.45
C TRP A 46 -10.89 3.96 11.74
N GLU A 47 -11.96 3.22 12.03
CA GLU A 47 -11.95 2.18 13.05
C GLU A 47 -11.31 0.89 12.47
N GLY A 48 -10.07 0.56 12.88
CA GLY A 48 -9.37 -0.64 12.47
C GLY A 48 -7.85 -0.47 12.32
N ALA A 49 -7.33 -0.57 11.10
CA ALA A 49 -5.91 -0.36 10.77
C ALA A 49 -5.71 1.03 10.13
N THR A 50 -4.79 1.83 10.68
CA THR A 50 -4.44 3.14 10.10
C THR A 50 -3.88 2.95 8.67
N ARG A 51 -4.16 3.83 7.70
CA ARG A 51 -3.58 3.76 6.32
C ARG A 51 -2.08 3.48 6.31
N MET A 52 -1.35 4.12 7.21
CA MET A 52 0.09 3.92 7.39
C MET A 52 0.43 2.46 7.71
N GLN A 53 -0.39 1.77 8.50
CA GLN A 53 -0.22 0.34 8.80
C GLN A 53 -0.46 -0.52 7.55
N ILE A 54 -1.51 -0.22 6.77
CA ILE A 54 -1.82 -0.97 5.55
C ILE A 54 -0.72 -0.79 4.50
N MET A 55 -0.24 0.43 4.29
CA MET A 55 0.92 0.70 3.43
C MET A 55 2.17 -0.01 3.92
N LYS A 56 2.43 -0.02 5.24
CA LYS A 56 3.58 -0.73 5.83
C LYS A 56 3.49 -2.24 5.58
N GLN A 57 2.30 -2.81 5.65
CA GLN A 57 2.06 -4.23 5.37
C GLN A 57 2.30 -4.55 3.89
N LEU A 58 1.78 -3.72 2.99
CA LEU A 58 1.97 -3.88 1.54
C LEU A 58 3.46 -3.76 1.16
N ALA A 59 4.12 -2.72 1.68
CA ALA A 59 5.53 -2.49 1.48
C ALA A 59 6.39 -3.63 2.04
N SER A 60 6.06 -4.13 3.24
CA SER A 60 6.73 -5.30 3.83
C SER A 60 6.56 -6.56 2.98
N SER A 61 5.35 -6.80 2.45
CA SER A 61 5.11 -7.92 1.53
C SER A 61 5.95 -7.81 0.26
N TRP A 62 6.05 -6.61 -0.30
CA TRP A 62 6.87 -6.35 -1.48
C TRP A 62 8.36 -6.18 -1.20
N ARG A 63 8.78 -6.26 0.07
CA ARG A 63 10.15 -5.97 0.53
C ARG A 63 10.64 -4.59 0.07
N ILE A 64 9.73 -3.62 0.09
CA ILE A 64 9.98 -2.22 -0.21
C ILE A 64 10.03 -1.47 1.11
N ASP A 65 11.06 -0.64 1.28
CA ASP A 65 11.12 0.30 2.38
C ASP A 65 10.29 1.54 2.04
N LEU A 66 9.20 1.78 2.77
CA LEU A 66 8.43 3.04 2.64
C LEU A 66 9.31 4.27 2.87
N GLN A 67 10.33 4.15 3.71
CA GLN A 67 11.29 5.24 3.94
C GLN A 67 12.07 5.60 2.68
N GLN A 68 12.33 4.65 1.78
CA GLN A 68 12.97 4.92 0.48
C GLN A 68 12.02 5.60 -0.51
N LEU A 69 10.71 5.47 -0.32
CA LEU A 69 9.69 6.10 -1.17
C LEU A 69 9.41 7.55 -0.78
N THR A 70 9.61 7.91 0.49
CA THR A 70 9.34 9.25 1.03
C THR A 70 10.58 10.12 1.25
N ASN A 71 11.77 9.65 0.88
CA ASN A 71 13.05 10.34 1.10
C ASN A 71 13.64 10.85 -0.22
#